data_AF-M8DQW4-F1
#
_entry.id   AF-M8DQW4-F1
#
_cell.length_a   1.000
_cell.length_b   1.000
_cell.length_c   1.000
_cell.angle_alpha   90.00
_cell.angle_beta   90.00
_cell.angle_gamma   90.00
#
_symmetry.space_group_name_H-M   'P 1'
#
loop_
_entity.id
_entity.type
_entity.pdbx_description
1 polymer ?
#
loop_
_entity_poly.entity_id
_entity_poly.type
_entity_poly.pdbx_seq_one_letter_code
_entity_poly.pdbx_strand_id
1 'polypeptide(L)'
;MTATPSLILMLREMIDEVIPEGGTDKETHFSDDFLTQVLTESSSLEEAAAKLWELKAAKAFSERGGIEETRAGDESIKYVSLAEYRDHCYQMADHYKRMTKGYGTKLFSIDLPEIGLKEVDS
;
A
#
# COMPACT_ATOMS: atom_id res chain seq x y z
N MET A 1 5.86 14.79 -4.91
CA MET A 1 6.64 15.23 -3.71
C MET A 1 8.03 14.60 -3.72
N THR A 2 8.96 14.96 -2.83
CA THR A 2 10.26 14.25 -2.76
C THR A 2 10.09 12.93 -2.03
N ALA A 3 10.33 11.81 -2.73
CA ALA A 3 10.33 10.49 -2.11
C ALA A 3 11.52 10.34 -1.17
N THR A 4 11.25 9.97 0.08
CA THR A 4 12.26 9.58 1.07
C THR A 4 12.00 8.14 1.51
N PRO A 5 13.03 7.41 2.00
CA PRO A 5 12.83 6.05 2.52
C PRO A 5 11.75 5.99 3.61
N SER A 6 11.66 7.00 4.47
CA SER A 6 10.62 7.10 5.49
C SER A 6 9.22 7.23 4.91
N LEU A 7 9.03 8.04 3.86
CA LEU A 7 7.74 8.19 3.19
C LEU A 7 7.33 6.93 2.44
N ILE A 8 8.28 6.20 1.85
CA ILE A 8 8.02 4.90 1.22
C ILE A 8 7.55 3.89 2.26
N LEU A 9 8.21 3.83 3.43
CA LEU A 9 7.78 2.94 4.52
C LEU A 9 6.37 3.30 5.01
N MET A 10 6.09 4.58 5.26
CA MET A 10 4.73 5.01 5.64
C MET A 10 3.70 4.66 4.56
N LEU A 11 4.05 4.83 3.29
CA LEU A 11 3.16 4.51 2.18
C LEU A 11 2.83 3.01 2.15
N ARG A 12 3.81 2.13 2.39
CA ARG A 12 3.62 0.68 2.51
C ARG A 12 2.63 0.31 3.60
N GLU A 13 2.76 0.92 4.78
CA GLU A 13 1.82 0.74 5.89
C GLU A 13 0.40 1.20 5.49
N MET A 14 0.27 2.35 4.83
CA MET A 14 -1.04 2.89 4.42
C MET A 14 -1.77 2.03 3.37
N ILE A 15 -1.04 1.21 2.62
CA ILE A 15 -1.59 0.34 1.56
C ILE A 15 -1.56 -1.14 1.93
N ASP A 16 -1.19 -1.48 3.16
CA ASP A 16 -1.06 -2.86 3.64
C ASP A 16 -0.13 -3.71 2.74
N GLU A 17 1.08 -3.18 2.48
CA GLU A 17 2.15 -3.81 1.68
C GLU A 17 3.48 -3.83 2.47
N VAL A 18 3.39 -4.31 3.71
CA VAL A 18 4.56 -4.48 4.59
C VAL A 18 5.46 -5.58 4.03
N ILE A 19 6.76 -5.31 3.95
CA ILE A 19 7.75 -6.30 3.52
C ILE A 19 7.83 -7.39 4.62
N PRO A 20 7.70 -8.68 4.28
CA PRO A 20 7.83 -9.77 5.24
C PRO A 20 9.19 -9.76 5.97
N GLU A 21 9.25 -10.34 7.17
CA GLU A 21 10.50 -10.43 7.92
C GLU A 21 11.58 -11.19 7.13
N GLY A 22 12.75 -10.57 6.95
CA GLY A 22 13.85 -11.12 6.14
C GLY A 22 13.62 -11.05 4.63
N GLY A 23 12.50 -10.46 4.19
CA GLY A 23 12.09 -10.35 2.80
C GLY A 23 12.60 -9.09 2.09
N THR A 24 12.13 -8.90 0.85
CA THR A 24 12.42 -7.71 0.04
C THR A 24 11.16 -7.16 -0.62
N ASP A 25 11.24 -5.94 -1.18
CA ASP A 25 10.15 -5.31 -1.92
C ASP A 25 9.64 -6.15 -3.10
N LYS A 26 10.47 -7.05 -3.64
CA LYS A 26 10.11 -8.01 -4.70
C LYS A 26 9.07 -9.04 -4.27
N GLU A 27 8.84 -9.21 -2.97
CA GLU A 27 7.83 -10.10 -2.41
C GLU A 27 6.50 -9.39 -2.12
N THR A 28 6.43 -8.09 -2.45
CA THR A 28 5.23 -7.25 -2.35
C THR A 28 4.67 -6.94 -3.74
N HIS A 29 3.44 -6.42 -3.81
CA HIS A 29 2.81 -6.09 -5.09
C HIS A 29 3.44 -4.89 -5.80
N PHE A 30 4.17 -4.05 -5.06
CA PHE A 30 4.79 -2.82 -5.54
C PHE A 30 6.24 -2.69 -5.06
N SER A 31 7.17 -2.55 -6.01
CA SER A 31 8.58 -2.30 -5.70
C SER A 31 8.79 -0.91 -5.11
N ASP A 32 9.92 -0.71 -4.41
CA ASP A 32 10.28 0.60 -3.86
C ASP A 32 10.47 1.65 -4.97
N ASP A 33 10.99 1.25 -6.13
CA ASP A 33 11.11 2.14 -7.30
C ASP A 33 9.73 2.61 -7.80
N PHE A 34 8.74 1.71 -7.81
CA PHE A 34 7.39 2.07 -8.22
C PHE A 34 6.72 3.00 -7.20
N LEU A 35 6.86 2.71 -5.91
CA LEU A 35 6.36 3.58 -4.84
C LEU A 35 7.02 4.97 -4.90
N THR A 36 8.33 5.01 -5.18
CA THR A 36 9.08 6.26 -5.40
C THR A 36 8.51 7.07 -6.55
N GLN A 37 8.21 6.43 -7.68
CA GLN A 37 7.57 7.10 -8.82
C GLN A 37 6.19 7.65 -8.44
N VAL A 38 5.34 6.84 -7.80
CA VAL A 38 3.99 7.27 -7.39
C VAL A 38 4.04 8.44 -6.42
N LEU A 39 4.95 8.43 -5.45
CA LEU A 39 5.19 9.56 -4.53
C LEU A 39 5.65 10.81 -5.27
N THR A 40 6.53 10.66 -6.26
CA THR A 40 7.04 11.80 -7.03
C THR A 40 5.94 12.49 -7.82
N GLU A 41 5.04 11.71 -8.41
CA GLU A 41 3.87 12.16 -9.17
C GLU A 41 2.72 12.70 -8.30
N SER A 42 2.70 12.37 -7.00
CA SER A 42 1.63 12.74 -6.09
C SER A 42 1.96 14.02 -5.31
N SER A 43 0.93 14.77 -4.95
CA SER A 43 1.03 16.00 -4.15
C SER A 43 1.05 15.71 -2.64
N SER A 44 0.46 14.59 -2.22
CA SER A 44 0.40 14.15 -0.82
C SER A 44 0.58 12.63 -0.68
N LEU A 45 0.82 12.15 0.55
CA LEU A 45 0.95 10.72 0.84
C LEU A 45 -0.40 10.00 0.69
N GLU A 46 -1.49 10.68 1.06
CA GLU A 46 -2.86 10.19 0.90
C GLU A 46 -3.24 10.09 -0.58
N GLU A 47 -2.80 11.02 -1.44
CA GLU A 47 -3.01 10.94 -2.88
C GLU A 47 -2.31 9.70 -3.47
N ALA A 48 -1.06 9.46 -3.06
CA ALA A 48 -0.30 8.29 -3.44
C ALA A 48 -0.98 6.99 -2.98
N ALA A 49 -1.41 6.94 -1.71
CA ALA A 49 -2.10 5.78 -1.15
C ALA A 49 -3.42 5.50 -1.87
N ALA A 50 -4.20 6.53 -2.20
CA ALA A 50 -5.43 6.39 -2.97
C ALA A 50 -5.18 5.73 -4.33
N LYS A 51 -4.18 6.21 -5.07
CA LYS A 51 -3.79 5.65 -6.38
C LYS A 51 -3.35 4.19 -6.27
N LEU A 52 -2.60 3.84 -5.22
CA LEU A 52 -2.12 2.47 -5.00
C LEU A 52 -3.25 1.51 -4.63
N TRP A 53 -4.24 1.93 -3.84
CA TRP A 53 -5.42 1.13 -3.57
C TRP A 53 -6.27 0.87 -4.81
N GLU A 54 -6.41 1.84 -5.72
CA GLU A 54 -7.05 1.62 -7.03
C GLU A 54 -6.29 0.58 -7.87
N LEU A 55 -4.96 0.63 -7.87
CA LEU A 55 -4.13 -0.35 -8.56
C LEU A 55 -4.24 -1.75 -7.95
N LYS A 56 -4.34 -1.88 -6.62
CA LYS A 56 -4.63 -3.16 -5.95
C LYS A 56 -5.98 -3.73 -6.38
N ALA A 57 -7.02 -2.89 -6.48
CA ALA A 57 -8.33 -3.29 -6.97
C ALA A 57 -8.26 -3.82 -8.42
N ALA A 58 -7.47 -3.18 -9.29
CA ALA A 58 -7.27 -3.63 -10.65
C ALA A 58 -6.49 -4.96 -10.72
N LYS A 59 -5.47 -5.13 -9.88
CA LYS A 59 -4.66 -6.36 -9.79
C LYS A 59 -5.43 -7.56 -9.25
N ALA A 60 -6.42 -7.36 -8.39
CA ALA A 60 -7.26 -8.41 -7.81
C ALA A 60 -7.81 -9.40 -8.86
N PHE A 61 -8.29 -8.86 -9.99
CA PHE A 61 -8.81 -9.66 -11.10
C PHE A 61 -7.73 -10.42 -11.86
N SER A 62 -6.55 -9.82 -12.03
CA SER A 62 -5.45 -10.43 -12.76
C SER A 62 -4.81 -11.60 -12.00
N GLU A 63 -4.75 -11.52 -10.66
CA GLU A 63 -3.96 -12.45 -9.86
C GLU A 63 -4.76 -13.70 -9.44
N ARG A 64 -6.08 -13.58 -9.20
CA ARG A 64 -6.90 -14.74 -8.79
C ARG A 64 -7.67 -15.38 -9.94
N GLY A 65 -7.40 -15.00 -11.18
CA GLY A 65 -7.94 -15.65 -12.38
C GLY A 65 -9.47 -15.66 -12.51
N GLY A 66 -10.19 -14.84 -11.75
CA GLY A 66 -11.65 -14.75 -11.79
C GLY A 66 -12.41 -15.96 -11.22
N ILE A 67 -11.77 -16.84 -10.43
CA ILE A 67 -12.44 -18.03 -9.84
C ILE A 67 -12.74 -17.74 -8.37
N GLU A 68 -14.02 -17.54 -8.04
CA GLU A 68 -14.49 -17.26 -6.67
C GLU A 68 -14.81 -18.52 -5.85
N GLU A 69 -14.96 -19.69 -6.46
CA GLU A 69 -15.24 -20.94 -5.76
C GLU A 69 -14.60 -22.13 -6.50
N THR A 70 -13.88 -22.98 -5.78
CA THR A 70 -13.54 -24.34 -6.24
C THR A 70 -14.14 -25.31 -5.23
N ARG A 71 -15.14 -26.10 -5.66
CA ARG A 71 -15.72 -27.18 -4.85
C ARG A 71 -14.89 -28.46 -5.01
N ALA A 72 -14.14 -28.82 -3.98
CA ALA A 72 -13.47 -30.11 -3.87
C ALA A 72 -14.04 -30.87 -2.66
N GLY A 73 -15.07 -31.68 -2.88
CA GLY A 73 -15.66 -32.53 -1.82
C GLY A 73 -16.46 -31.79 -0.74
N ASP A 74 -16.47 -32.35 0.48
CA ASP A 74 -17.31 -31.93 1.63
C ASP A 74 -16.65 -30.86 2.52
N GLU A 75 -15.54 -30.27 2.07
CA GLU A 75 -14.85 -29.17 2.75
C GLU A 75 -15.07 -27.86 1.99
N SER A 76 -15.82 -26.92 2.58
CA SER A 76 -15.97 -25.57 2.04
C SER A 76 -14.92 -24.63 2.66
N ILE A 77 -13.86 -24.31 1.92
CA ILE A 77 -12.94 -23.23 2.29
C ILE A 77 -13.53 -21.92 1.78
N LYS A 78 -14.00 -21.06 2.68
CA LYS A 78 -14.53 -19.73 2.33
C LYS A 78 -13.37 -18.75 2.16
N TYR A 79 -12.92 -18.55 0.92
CA TYR A 79 -12.02 -17.46 0.58
C TYR A 79 -12.76 -16.12 0.70
N VAL A 80 -12.06 -15.04 1.08
CA VAL A 80 -12.59 -13.67 0.90
C VAL A 80 -12.87 -13.51 -0.59
N SER A 81 -14.13 -13.20 -0.94
CA SER A 81 -14.53 -13.10 -2.34
C SER A 81 -13.70 -12.03 -3.06
N LEU A 82 -13.49 -12.23 -4.36
CA LEU A 82 -12.77 -11.26 -5.18
C LEU A 82 -13.48 -9.91 -5.18
N ALA A 83 -14.81 -9.93 -5.19
CA ALA A 83 -15.65 -8.77 -5.03
C ALA A 83 -15.38 -8.04 -3.70
N GLU A 84 -15.39 -8.74 -2.56
CA GLU A 84 -15.15 -8.12 -1.25
C GLU A 84 -13.76 -7.48 -1.17
N TYR A 85 -12.71 -8.15 -1.67
CA TYR A 85 -11.36 -7.59 -1.69
C TYR A 85 -11.27 -6.34 -2.56
N ARG A 86 -11.84 -6.38 -3.77
CA ARG A 86 -11.89 -5.23 -4.69
C ARG A 86 -12.64 -4.07 -4.06
N ASP A 87 -13.81 -4.33 -3.48
CA ASP A 87 -14.66 -3.31 -2.90
C ASP A 87 -13.99 -2.68 -1.68
N HIS A 88 -13.29 -3.47 -0.87
CA HIS A 88 -12.43 -2.96 0.20
C HIS A 88 -11.34 -2.03 -0.35
N CYS A 89 -10.62 -2.44 -1.41
CA CYS A 89 -9.60 -1.59 -2.03
C CYS A 89 -10.18 -0.24 -2.50
N TYR A 90 -11.35 -0.24 -3.16
CA TYR A 90 -12.00 1.01 -3.56
C TYR A 90 -12.47 1.86 -2.37
N GLN A 91 -12.98 1.24 -1.29
CA GLN A 91 -13.34 1.96 -0.07
C GLN A 91 -12.12 2.67 0.56
N MET A 92 -10.96 2.01 0.57
CA MET A 92 -9.71 2.60 1.06
C MET A 92 -9.20 3.71 0.14
N ALA A 93 -9.28 3.52 -1.17
CA ALA A 93 -8.95 4.58 -2.13
C ALA A 93 -9.80 5.84 -1.90
N ASP A 94 -11.12 5.66 -1.74
CA ASP A 94 -12.03 6.77 -1.47
C ASP A 94 -11.82 7.39 -0.07
N HIS A 95 -11.43 6.61 0.93
CA HIS A 95 -11.04 7.12 2.24
C HIS A 95 -9.88 8.13 2.11
N TYR A 96 -8.79 7.76 1.45
CA TYR A 96 -7.65 8.65 1.30
C TYR A 96 -7.94 9.84 0.36
N LYS A 97 -8.73 9.67 -0.70
CA LYS A 97 -9.20 10.82 -1.52
C LYS A 97 -10.03 11.83 -0.73
N ARG A 98 -10.78 11.40 0.28
CA ARG A 98 -11.51 12.33 1.16
C ARG A 98 -10.55 13.08 2.08
N MET A 99 -9.47 12.44 2.52
CA MET A 99 -8.44 13.09 3.32
C MET A 99 -7.71 14.17 2.51
N THR A 100 -7.39 13.93 1.23
CA THR A 100 -6.75 14.95 0.37
C THR A 100 -7.60 16.19 0.14
N LYS A 101 -8.93 16.04 0.02
CA LYS A 101 -9.87 17.15 -0.21
C LYS A 101 -10.24 17.94 1.04
N GLY A 102 -9.95 17.42 2.24
CA GLY A 102 -10.36 18.00 3.52
C GLY A 102 -9.22 18.50 4.41
N TYR A 103 -7.98 18.02 4.24
CA TYR A 103 -6.86 18.33 5.13
C TYR A 103 -5.94 19.42 4.59
N GLY A 104 -6.37 20.67 4.73
CA GLY A 104 -5.48 21.83 4.79
C GLY A 104 -4.78 21.98 6.15
N THR A 105 -4.58 20.90 6.92
CA THR A 105 -4.04 21.00 8.29
C THR A 105 -3.00 19.93 8.57
N LYS A 106 -1.75 20.38 8.60
CA LYS A 106 -0.59 19.79 9.31
C LYS A 106 -1.00 18.76 10.38
N LEU A 107 -0.81 17.45 10.18
CA LEU A 107 -0.62 16.49 11.28
C LEU A 107 -0.24 15.08 10.79
N PHE A 108 1.03 14.86 10.49
CA PHE A 108 1.70 13.61 10.87
C PHE A 108 3.07 14.02 11.38
N SER A 109 3.10 14.49 12.63
CA SER A 109 4.31 14.43 13.44
C SER A 109 4.55 12.97 13.77
N ILE A 110 5.06 12.23 12.79
CA ILE A 110 5.70 10.95 13.05
C ILE A 110 7.06 11.32 13.64
N ASP A 111 7.19 11.17 14.96
CA ASP A 111 8.51 11.06 15.59
C ASP A 111 9.19 9.86 14.94
N LEU A 112 10.00 10.13 13.92
CA LEU A 112 10.97 9.18 13.41
C LEU A 112 11.97 8.96 14.55
N PRO A 113 12.06 7.76 15.15
CA PRO A 113 13.16 7.50 16.08
C PRO A 113 14.45 7.70 15.29
N GLU A 114 15.33 8.55 15.80
CA GLU A 114 16.67 8.77 15.25
C GLU A 114 17.42 7.43 15.26
N ILE A 115 17.30 6.67 14.17
CA ILE A 115 18.22 5.56 13.90
C ILE A 115 19.56 6.20 13.56
N GLY A 116 20.40 6.28 14.58
CA GLY A 116 21.71 6.92 14.54
C GLY A 116 22.51 6.47 13.33
N LEU A 117 22.79 7.43 12.44
CA LEU A 117 23.92 7.36 11.53
C LEU A 117 25.18 7.34 12.41
N LYS A 118 25.68 6.15 12.72
CA LYS A 118 27.08 6.01 13.12
C LYS A 118 27.91 6.29 11.89
N GLU A 119 28.44 7.51 11.83
CA GLU A 119 29.62 7.79 11.02
C GLU A 119 30.70 6.77 11.41
N VAL A 120 31.04 5.89 10.49
CA VAL A 120 32.25 5.08 10.56
C VAL A 120 33.34 5.96 9.97
N ASP A 121 34.06 6.63 10.85
CA ASP A 121 35.32 7.28 10.56
C ASP A 121 36.41 6.50 11.33
N SER A 122 37.16 5.66 10.61
CA SER A 122 38.53 5.18 10.89
C SER A 122 39.00 4.20 9.82
#